data_AF-R9XJ44-F1
#
_entry.id   AF-R9XJ44-F1
#
_cell.length_a   1.000
_cell.length_b   1.000
_cell.length_c   1.000
_cell.angle_alpha   90.00
_cell.angle_beta   90.00
_cell.angle_gamma   90.00
#
_symmetry.space_group_name_H-M   'P 1'
#
loop_
_entity.id
_entity.type
_entity.pdbx_description
1 polymer ?
#
loop_
_entity_poly.entity_id
_entity_poly.type
_entity_poly.pdbx_seq_one_letter_code
_entity_poly.pdbx_strand_id
1 'polypeptide(L)'
;MMLKALGGLLGGRSKEHVIDKYTRDLTAVTFTIHELDKRLKRNDEVLMRWQHRLNIYGTTLVVLFAAMAYSNYRSLPVAGLTLLLGLLATLGLSRLLRKVFEYQRRNIVIKLDKARAQHQGTLEDLKKATNFYSTHSLIQRFSSGPLQSEDASTLMDEELKSKYDELQSLQKELAQLRGDSSGKSTNEAREETDRWFDKVLDVLSGGGFAIENNLVPVTCPNCGKTSGCYVVRNTDWTYVCPHCGERHTNSMLPESTTSRSPSTDGKDKNSTT
;
A
#
# COMPACT_ATOMS: atom_id res chain seq x y z
N MET A 1 51.49 -6.47 46.00
CA MET A 1 50.12 -6.21 45.51
C MET A 1 50.12 -5.60 44.10
N MET A 2 50.62 -6.28 43.05
CA MET A 2 50.60 -5.71 41.67
C MET A 2 50.26 -6.68 40.52
N LEU A 3 49.88 -7.93 40.81
CA LEU A 3 49.57 -8.92 39.75
C LEU A 3 48.08 -8.99 39.35
N LYS A 4 47.20 -8.19 39.96
CA LYS A 4 45.75 -8.25 39.71
C LYS A 4 45.25 -7.32 38.59
N ALA A 5 46.11 -6.45 38.05
CA ALA A 5 45.74 -5.47 37.01
C ALA A 5 45.91 -5.99 35.56
N LEU A 6 46.71 -7.04 35.35
CA LEU A 6 47.00 -7.57 34.00
C LEU A 6 45.95 -8.59 33.49
N GLY A 7 45.07 -9.11 34.36
CA GLY A 7 44.03 -10.06 33.97
C GLY A 7 42.84 -9.43 33.22
N GLY A 8 42.62 -8.12 33.35
CA GLY A 8 41.49 -7.43 32.71
C GLY A 8 41.70 -7.13 31.22
N LEU A 9 42.95 -6.95 30.77
CA LEU A 9 43.25 -6.47 29.43
C LEU A 9 43.17 -7.58 28.34
N LEU A 10 43.43 -8.84 28.71
CA LEU A 10 43.27 -9.98 27.79
C LEU A 10 41.80 -10.39 27.61
N GLY A 11 40.95 -10.21 28.63
CA GLY A 11 39.55 -10.61 28.58
C GLY A 11 38.67 -9.76 27.64
N GLY A 12 39.01 -8.49 27.44
CA GLY A 12 38.28 -7.59 26.53
C GLY A 12 38.49 -7.92 25.05
N ARG A 13 39.74 -8.20 24.65
CA ARG A 13 40.12 -8.49 23.26
C ARG A 13 39.42 -9.75 22.71
N SER A 14 39.20 -10.76 23.56
CA SER A 14 38.48 -11.97 23.19
C SER A 14 36.99 -11.71 22.90
N LYS A 15 36.33 -10.81 23.63
CA LYS A 15 34.90 -10.53 23.42
C LYS A 15 34.67 -9.73 22.13
N GLU A 16 35.52 -8.75 21.87
CA GLU A 16 35.47 -7.94 20.64
C GLU A 16 35.66 -8.79 19.39
N HIS A 17 36.63 -9.71 19.40
CA HIS A 17 36.85 -10.66 18.32
C HIS A 17 35.65 -11.62 18.11
N VAL A 18 35.01 -12.06 19.20
CA VAL A 18 33.80 -12.90 19.10
C VAL A 18 32.65 -12.12 18.47
N ILE A 19 32.45 -10.86 18.86
CA ILE A 19 31.43 -9.99 18.26
C ILE A 19 31.73 -9.75 16.78
N ASP A 20 32.97 -9.43 16.41
CA ASP A 20 33.37 -9.21 15.00
C ASP A 20 33.15 -10.45 14.12
N LYS A 21 33.33 -11.64 14.69
CA LYS A 21 33.02 -12.89 13.99
C LYS A 21 31.51 -12.99 13.69
N TYR A 22 30.66 -12.75 14.68
CA TYR A 22 29.20 -12.83 14.49
C TYR A 22 28.67 -11.73 13.56
N THR A 23 29.21 -10.52 13.61
CA THR A 23 28.81 -9.45 12.66
C THR A 23 29.18 -9.82 11.22
N ARG A 24 30.36 -10.42 11.01
CA ARG A 24 30.78 -10.95 9.71
C ARG A 24 29.88 -12.09 9.23
N ASP A 25 29.55 -13.03 10.10
CA ASP A 25 28.66 -14.15 9.75
C ASP A 25 27.23 -13.66 9.44
N LEU A 26 26.70 -12.71 10.21
CA LEU A 26 25.40 -12.10 9.97
C LEU A 26 25.37 -11.37 8.62
N THR A 27 26.34 -10.50 8.35
CA THR A 27 26.42 -9.77 7.07
C THR A 27 26.56 -10.71 5.88
N ALA A 28 27.34 -11.79 6.02
CA ALA A 28 27.45 -12.83 5.00
C ALA A 28 26.09 -13.51 4.75
N VAL A 29 25.38 -13.93 5.79
CA VAL A 29 24.07 -14.57 5.66
C VAL A 29 23.04 -13.60 5.07
N THR A 30 22.99 -12.33 5.52
CA THR A 30 22.11 -11.30 4.95
C THR A 30 22.36 -11.09 3.47
N PHE A 31 23.62 -11.05 3.04
CA PHE A 31 23.97 -10.98 1.62
C PHE A 31 23.45 -12.19 0.84
N THR A 32 23.58 -13.41 1.39
CA THR A 32 23.04 -14.61 0.72
C THR A 32 21.52 -14.58 0.61
N ILE A 33 20.81 -14.07 1.62
CA ILE A 33 19.36 -13.90 1.58
C ILE A 33 18.97 -12.92 0.47
N HIS A 34 19.64 -11.77 0.38
CA HIS A 34 19.38 -10.78 -0.67
C HIS A 34 19.65 -11.32 -2.07
N GLU A 35 20.73 -12.08 -2.28
CA GLU A 35 21.04 -12.70 -3.56
C GLU A 35 19.98 -13.75 -3.96
N LEU A 36 19.51 -14.56 -3.00
CA LEU A 36 18.44 -15.53 -3.23
C LEU A 36 17.10 -14.85 -3.57
N ASP A 37 16.71 -13.81 -2.83
CA ASP A 37 15.51 -13.01 -3.10
C ASP A 37 15.58 -12.36 -4.48
N LYS A 38 16.73 -11.81 -4.86
CA LYS A 38 16.95 -11.23 -6.20
C LYS A 38 16.82 -12.26 -7.31
N ARG A 39 17.32 -13.47 -7.10
CA ARG A 39 17.18 -14.59 -8.06
C ARG A 39 15.72 -15.03 -8.19
N LEU A 40 14.98 -15.14 -7.08
CA LEU A 40 13.55 -15.44 -7.09
C LEU A 40 12.78 -14.41 -7.91
N LYS A 41 12.97 -13.11 -7.61
CA LYS A 41 12.29 -12.02 -8.30
C LYS A 41 12.58 -11.99 -9.79
N ARG A 42 13.87 -12.14 -10.17
CA ARG A 42 14.26 -12.18 -11.59
C ARG A 42 13.59 -13.35 -12.32
N ASN A 43 13.55 -14.53 -11.70
CA ASN A 43 12.92 -15.70 -12.29
C ASN A 43 11.41 -15.52 -12.45
N ASP A 44 10.73 -14.92 -11.46
CA ASP A 44 9.30 -14.63 -11.51
C ASP A 44 8.97 -13.61 -12.63
N GLU A 45 9.79 -12.57 -12.79
CA GLU A 45 9.64 -11.60 -13.89
C GLU A 45 9.90 -12.20 -15.27
N VAL A 46 10.86 -13.12 -15.39
CA VAL A 46 11.11 -13.86 -16.64
C VAL A 46 9.93 -14.78 -16.95
N LEU A 47 9.38 -15.48 -15.95
CA LEU A 47 8.26 -16.39 -16.12
C LEU A 47 7.01 -15.67 -16.63
N MET A 48 6.62 -14.55 -16.01
CA MET A 48 5.44 -13.79 -16.44
C MET A 48 5.57 -13.34 -17.91
N ARG A 49 6.75 -12.84 -18.29
CA ARG A 49 7.03 -12.44 -19.67
C ARG A 49 7.02 -13.63 -20.63
N TRP A 50 7.61 -14.75 -20.25
CA TRP A 50 7.63 -15.97 -21.07
C TRP A 50 6.24 -16.58 -21.23
N GLN A 51 5.45 -16.64 -20.17
CA GLN A 51 4.11 -17.19 -20.21
C GLN A 51 3.19 -16.39 -21.13
N HIS A 52 3.26 -15.05 -21.05
CA HIS A 52 2.49 -14.18 -21.93
C HIS A 52 2.91 -14.34 -23.39
N ARG A 53 4.22 -14.33 -23.66
CA ARG A 53 4.75 -14.56 -25.01
C ARG A 53 4.39 -15.94 -25.57
N LEU A 54 4.55 -17.01 -24.78
CA LEU A 54 4.21 -18.37 -25.19
C LEU A 54 2.73 -18.52 -25.51
N ASN A 55 1.85 -17.89 -24.73
CA ASN A 55 0.42 -17.90 -25.03
C ASN A 55 0.12 -17.16 -26.35
N ILE A 56 0.71 -15.98 -26.58
CA ILE A 56 0.49 -15.21 -27.83
C ILE A 56 1.04 -15.97 -29.06
N TYR A 57 2.29 -16.43 -28.99
CA TYR A 57 2.90 -17.17 -30.09
C TYR A 57 2.25 -18.55 -30.29
N GLY A 58 1.80 -19.18 -29.21
CA GLY A 58 1.08 -20.45 -29.25
C GLY A 58 -0.28 -20.32 -29.95
N THR A 59 -1.10 -19.33 -29.57
CA THR A 59 -2.43 -19.14 -30.19
C THR A 59 -2.32 -18.73 -31.65
N THR A 60 -1.40 -17.83 -32.00
CA THR A 60 -1.16 -17.42 -33.40
C THR A 60 -0.73 -18.61 -34.28
N LEU A 61 0.17 -19.46 -33.79
CA LEU A 61 0.60 -20.66 -34.49
C LEU A 61 -0.56 -21.65 -34.68
N VAL A 62 -1.37 -21.89 -33.65
CA VAL A 62 -2.55 -22.79 -33.75
C VAL A 62 -3.55 -22.29 -34.79
N VAL A 63 -3.82 -20.99 -34.85
CA VAL A 63 -4.70 -20.40 -35.87
C VAL A 63 -4.14 -20.57 -37.28
N LEU A 64 -2.83 -20.37 -37.47
CA LEU A 64 -2.16 -20.55 -38.75
C LEU A 64 -2.24 -22.01 -39.23
N PHE A 65 -1.98 -22.98 -38.33
CA PHE A 65 -2.13 -24.41 -38.64
C PHE A 65 -3.58 -24.79 -38.99
N ALA A 66 -4.56 -24.26 -38.27
CA ALA A 66 -5.98 -24.51 -38.58
C ALA A 66 -6.37 -23.95 -39.96
N ALA A 67 -5.87 -22.76 -40.34
CA ALA A 67 -6.11 -22.16 -41.64
C ALA A 67 -5.48 -22.99 -42.78
N MET A 68 -4.25 -23.47 -42.60
CA MET A 68 -3.60 -24.37 -43.57
C MET A 68 -4.38 -25.69 -43.73
N ALA A 69 -4.85 -26.28 -42.61
CA ALA A 69 -5.65 -27.50 -42.64
C ALA A 69 -6.98 -27.29 -43.38
N TYR A 70 -7.64 -26.14 -43.19
CA TYR A 70 -8.86 -25.79 -43.90
C TYR A 70 -8.63 -25.67 -45.42
N SER A 71 -7.55 -25.01 -45.84
CA SER A 71 -7.22 -24.86 -47.27
C SER A 71 -6.92 -26.19 -47.96
N ASN A 72 -6.25 -27.12 -47.28
CA ASN A 72 -5.80 -28.37 -47.88
C ASN A 72 -6.94 -29.39 -48.00
N TYR A 73 -7.70 -29.59 -46.93
CA TYR A 73 -8.73 -30.64 -46.87
C TYR A 73 -10.13 -30.15 -47.24
N ARG A 74 -10.33 -28.82 -47.32
CA ARG A 74 -11.60 -28.15 -47.60
C ARG A 74 -12.79 -28.68 -46.77
N SER A 75 -12.49 -29.24 -45.59
CA SER A 75 -13.45 -29.87 -44.69
C SER A 75 -13.42 -29.18 -43.32
N LEU A 76 -14.58 -28.70 -42.89
CA LEU A 76 -14.78 -28.05 -41.60
C LEU A 76 -14.43 -28.93 -40.37
N PRO A 77 -14.74 -30.25 -40.32
CA PRO A 77 -14.46 -31.04 -39.12
C PRO A 77 -12.96 -31.24 -38.86
N VAL A 78 -12.14 -31.35 -39.92
CA VAL A 78 -10.68 -31.49 -39.78
C VAL A 78 -10.07 -30.21 -39.21
N ALA A 79 -10.48 -29.04 -39.71
CA ALA A 79 -10.04 -27.76 -39.17
C ALA A 79 -10.42 -27.60 -37.68
N GLY A 80 -11.64 -27.96 -37.30
CA GLY A 80 -12.09 -27.93 -35.90
C GLY A 80 -11.25 -28.83 -34.97
N LEU A 81 -10.94 -30.06 -35.41
CA LEU A 81 -10.09 -30.98 -34.65
C LEU A 81 -8.66 -30.46 -34.48
N THR A 82 -8.06 -29.89 -35.53
CA THR A 82 -6.70 -29.32 -35.43
C THR A 82 -6.61 -28.16 -34.46
N LEU A 83 -7.63 -27.29 -34.43
CA LEU A 83 -7.72 -26.16 -33.51
C LEU A 83 -7.84 -26.64 -32.06
N LEU A 84 -8.72 -27.61 -31.80
CA LEU A 84 -8.89 -28.23 -30.48
C LEU A 84 -7.61 -28.88 -29.98
N LEU A 85 -6.93 -29.66 -30.83
CA LEU A 85 -5.68 -30.32 -30.47
C LEU A 85 -4.57 -29.30 -30.18
N GLY A 86 -4.47 -28.24 -30.99
CA GLY A 86 -3.50 -27.16 -30.82
C GLY A 86 -3.71 -26.36 -29.52
N LEU A 87 -4.97 -26.05 -29.18
CA LEU A 87 -5.32 -25.40 -27.92
C LEU A 87 -4.99 -26.30 -26.71
N LEU A 88 -5.29 -27.59 -26.79
CA LEU A 88 -4.93 -28.54 -25.73
C LEU A 88 -3.40 -28.65 -25.57
N ALA A 89 -2.66 -28.70 -26.67
CA ALA A 89 -1.20 -28.77 -26.65
C ALA A 89 -0.56 -27.51 -26.02
N THR A 90 -1.02 -26.31 -26.39
CA THR A 90 -0.51 -25.04 -25.84
C THR A 90 -0.83 -24.88 -24.34
N LEU A 91 -2.03 -25.28 -23.91
CA LEU A 91 -2.41 -25.30 -22.50
C LEU A 91 -1.63 -26.35 -21.70
N GLY A 92 -1.41 -27.54 -22.28
CA GLY A 92 -0.60 -28.60 -21.69
C GLY A 92 0.85 -28.17 -21.47
N LEU A 93 1.49 -27.62 -22.50
CA LEU A 93 2.84 -27.08 -22.42
C LEU A 93 2.96 -25.97 -21.37
N SER A 94 1.98 -25.06 -21.33
CA SER A 94 1.91 -24.00 -20.33
C SER A 94 1.77 -24.53 -18.90
N ARG A 95 0.98 -25.59 -18.69
CA ARG A 95 0.88 -26.25 -17.37
C ARG A 95 2.17 -26.94 -16.97
N LEU A 96 2.80 -27.65 -17.91
CA LEU A 96 4.07 -28.33 -17.67
C LEU A 96 5.16 -27.35 -17.23
N LEU A 97 5.34 -26.26 -17.99
CA LEU A 97 6.31 -25.22 -17.66
C LEU A 97 6.06 -24.63 -16.28
N ARG A 98 4.82 -24.24 -15.96
CA ARG A 98 4.48 -23.75 -14.62
C ARG A 98 4.85 -24.75 -13.53
N LYS A 99 4.59 -26.04 -13.70
CA LYS A 99 4.95 -27.06 -12.71
C LYS A 99 6.45 -27.22 -12.53
N VAL A 100 7.22 -27.19 -13.61
CA VAL A 100 8.69 -27.23 -13.56
C VAL A 100 9.24 -26.02 -12.82
N PHE A 101 8.76 -24.82 -13.15
CA PHE A 101 9.20 -23.59 -12.48
C PHE A 101 8.75 -23.51 -11.02
N GLU A 102 7.54 -23.96 -10.67
CA GLU A 102 7.10 -24.10 -9.28
C GLU A 102 8.01 -25.02 -8.48
N TYR A 103 8.45 -26.13 -9.08
CA TYR A 103 9.40 -27.04 -8.44
C TYR A 103 10.75 -26.38 -8.19
N GLN A 104 11.28 -25.63 -9.16
CA GLN A 104 12.52 -24.87 -8.95
C GLN A 104 12.36 -23.78 -7.88
N ARG A 105 11.25 -23.04 -7.89
CA ARG A 105 10.94 -22.00 -6.90
C ARG A 105 10.93 -22.58 -5.50
N ARG A 106 10.32 -23.74 -5.29
CA ARG A 106 10.32 -24.46 -4.01
C ARG A 106 11.74 -24.71 -3.49
N ASN A 107 12.64 -25.20 -4.34
CA ASN A 107 14.01 -25.46 -3.92
C ASN A 107 14.77 -24.19 -3.50
N ILE A 108 14.49 -23.05 -4.15
CA ILE A 108 15.11 -21.78 -3.79
C ILE A 108 14.52 -21.23 -2.49
N VAL A 109 13.19 -21.30 -2.33
CA VAL A 109 12.50 -20.89 -1.09
C VAL A 109 13.00 -21.69 0.10
N ILE A 110 13.16 -23.01 -0.03
CA ILE A 110 13.72 -23.85 1.04
C ILE A 110 15.14 -23.42 1.44
N LYS A 111 15.98 -23.02 0.48
CA LYS A 111 17.34 -22.52 0.78
C LYS A 111 17.29 -21.18 1.51
N LEU A 112 16.36 -20.32 1.12
CA LEU A 112 16.15 -19.01 1.71
C LEU A 112 15.61 -19.13 3.15
N ASP A 113 14.68 -20.05 3.40
CA ASP A 113 14.18 -20.33 4.75
C ASP A 113 15.29 -20.88 5.65
N LYS A 114 16.15 -21.77 5.13
CA LYS A 114 17.35 -22.25 5.84
C LYS A 114 18.31 -21.10 6.17
N ALA A 115 18.56 -20.19 5.23
CA ALA A 115 19.43 -19.03 5.47
C ALA A 115 18.83 -18.09 6.54
N ARG A 116 17.51 -17.87 6.52
CA ARG A 116 16.80 -17.09 7.56
C ARG A 116 16.85 -17.76 8.93
N ALA A 117 16.66 -19.08 8.99
CA ALA A 117 16.80 -19.85 10.23
C ALA A 117 18.23 -19.76 10.79
N GLN A 118 19.24 -19.84 9.93
CA GLN A 118 20.64 -19.66 10.33
C GLN A 118 20.91 -18.23 10.84
N HIS A 119 20.33 -17.22 10.19
CA HIS A 119 20.42 -15.82 10.65
C HIS A 119 19.78 -15.65 12.04
N GLN A 120 18.62 -16.25 12.29
CA GLN A 120 17.96 -16.20 13.60
C GLN A 120 18.77 -16.94 14.67
N GLY A 121 19.28 -18.14 14.37
CA GLY A 121 20.12 -18.89 15.31
C GLY A 121 21.40 -18.15 15.69
N THR A 122 22.12 -17.59 14.71
CA THR A 122 23.33 -16.80 14.96
C THR A 122 23.04 -15.52 15.75
N LEU A 123 21.90 -14.86 15.51
CA LEU A 123 21.44 -13.73 16.31
C LEU A 123 21.16 -14.12 17.76
N GLU A 124 20.52 -15.25 18.00
CA GLU A 124 20.25 -15.78 19.34
C GLU A 124 21.54 -16.15 20.08
N ASP A 125 22.48 -16.77 19.40
CA ASP A 125 23.78 -17.12 19.97
C ASP A 125 24.59 -15.87 20.33
N LEU A 126 24.55 -14.84 19.49
CA LEU A 126 25.11 -13.52 19.80
C LEU A 126 24.44 -12.89 21.04
N LYS A 127 23.11 -12.94 21.14
CA LYS A 127 22.36 -12.44 22.31
C LYS A 127 22.73 -13.17 23.59
N LYS A 128 22.91 -14.50 23.53
CA LYS A 128 23.38 -15.31 24.67
C LYS A 128 24.81 -14.94 25.06
N ALA A 129 25.73 -14.87 24.10
CA ALA A 129 27.13 -14.55 24.33
C ALA A 129 27.34 -13.15 24.93
N THR A 130 26.51 -12.19 24.53
CA THR A 130 26.55 -10.80 25.03
C THR A 130 25.76 -10.59 26.32
N ASN A 131 25.15 -11.63 26.90
CA ASN A 131 24.24 -11.52 28.04
C ASN A 131 23.11 -10.51 27.81
N PHE A 132 22.64 -10.40 26.56
CA PHE A 132 21.64 -9.41 26.16
C PHE A 132 20.33 -9.56 26.94
N TYR A 133 19.82 -10.79 27.14
CA TYR A 133 18.55 -11.00 27.83
C TYR A 133 18.58 -10.56 29.30
N SER A 134 19.69 -10.75 30.00
CA SER A 134 19.81 -10.35 31.40
C SER A 134 19.93 -8.84 31.55
N THR A 135 20.70 -8.18 30.68
CA THR A 135 20.80 -6.71 30.69
C THR A 135 19.52 -6.07 30.17
N HIS A 136 18.91 -6.60 29.11
CA HIS A 136 17.66 -6.08 28.57
C HIS A 136 16.52 -6.16 29.59
N SER A 137 16.35 -7.30 30.28
CA SER A 137 15.34 -7.42 31.33
C SER A 137 15.61 -6.52 32.53
N LEU A 138 16.88 -6.31 32.89
CA LEU A 138 17.27 -5.36 33.93
C LEU A 138 16.93 -3.92 33.53
N ILE A 139 17.39 -3.50 32.35
CA ILE A 139 17.11 -2.17 31.79
C ILE A 139 15.60 -1.96 31.68
N GLN A 140 14.85 -2.95 31.20
CA GLN A 140 13.40 -2.87 31.07
C GLN A 140 12.75 -2.68 32.45
N ARG A 141 13.12 -3.45 33.47
CA ARG A 141 12.58 -3.27 34.83
C ARG A 141 12.87 -1.90 35.43
N PHE A 142 14.06 -1.35 35.20
CA PHE A 142 14.45 -0.04 35.74
C PHE A 142 14.02 1.14 34.87
N SER A 143 13.83 0.94 33.57
CA SER A 143 13.35 1.94 32.62
C SER A 143 11.83 2.07 32.64
N SER A 144 11.10 0.99 32.94
CA SER A 144 9.64 0.98 32.95
C SER A 144 9.05 1.28 34.32
N GLY A 145 9.80 1.21 35.41
CA GLY A 145 9.24 1.30 36.76
C GLY A 145 8.35 0.09 37.11
N PRO A 146 8.21 -0.25 38.40
CA PRO A 146 7.59 -1.51 38.83
C PRO A 146 6.11 -1.65 38.47
N LEU A 147 5.39 -0.54 38.24
CA LEU A 147 3.95 -0.57 37.93
C LEU A 147 3.67 -0.58 36.41
N GLN A 148 4.55 0.00 35.60
CA GLN A 148 4.27 0.23 34.18
C GLN A 148 4.63 -0.99 33.31
N SER A 149 5.47 -1.92 33.79
CA SER A 149 5.88 -3.08 32.98
C SER A 149 4.83 -4.18 32.86
N GLU A 150 4.08 -4.45 33.94
CA GLU A 150 2.98 -5.41 33.89
C GLU A 150 1.81 -4.80 33.13
N ASP A 151 1.44 -3.54 33.44
CA ASP A 151 0.39 -2.80 32.73
C ASP A 151 0.73 -2.55 31.24
N ALA A 152 1.98 -2.28 30.88
CA ALA A 152 2.36 -2.13 29.47
C ALA A 152 2.39 -3.47 28.74
N SER A 153 2.77 -4.57 29.40
CA SER A 153 2.73 -5.90 28.77
C SER A 153 1.29 -6.36 28.49
N THR A 154 0.38 -6.10 29.44
CA THR A 154 -1.04 -6.42 29.26
C THR A 154 -1.68 -5.50 28.24
N LEU A 155 -1.38 -4.19 28.25
CA LEU A 155 -1.88 -3.25 27.24
C LEU A 155 -1.36 -3.58 25.83
N MET A 156 -0.10 -4.00 25.68
CA MET A 156 0.45 -4.39 24.37
C MET A 156 -0.17 -5.69 23.86
N ASP A 157 -0.41 -6.68 24.72
CA ASP A 157 -1.12 -7.91 24.34
C ASP A 157 -2.60 -7.63 24.00
N GLU A 158 -3.26 -6.72 24.73
CA GLU A 158 -4.62 -6.25 24.45
C GLU A 158 -4.69 -5.51 23.10
N GLU A 159 -3.76 -4.59 22.83
CA GLU A 159 -3.65 -3.88 21.55
C GLU A 159 -3.36 -4.85 20.40
N LEU A 160 -2.43 -5.79 20.59
CA LEU A 160 -2.08 -6.78 19.59
C LEU A 160 -3.28 -7.65 19.24
N LYS A 161 -4.03 -8.10 20.25
CA LYS A 161 -5.27 -8.87 20.07
C LYS A 161 -6.33 -8.07 19.33
N SER A 162 -6.53 -6.81 19.71
CA SER A 162 -7.47 -5.91 19.00
C SER A 162 -7.11 -5.75 17.52
N LYS A 163 -5.80 -5.67 17.20
CA LYS A 163 -5.30 -5.58 15.82
C LYS A 163 -5.52 -6.89 15.05
N TYR A 164 -5.38 -8.04 15.69
CA TYR A 164 -5.71 -9.33 15.07
C TYR A 164 -7.21 -9.45 14.77
N ASP A 165 -8.06 -9.03 15.69
CA ASP A 165 -9.51 -9.03 15.52
C ASP A 165 -9.94 -8.07 14.40
N GLU A 166 -9.32 -6.89 14.31
CA GLU A 166 -9.50 -5.92 13.22
C GLU A 166 -9.07 -6.49 11.86
N LEU A 167 -7.94 -7.18 11.80
CA LEU A 167 -7.49 -7.84 10.56
C LEU A 167 -8.47 -8.94 10.14
N GLN A 168 -9.01 -9.70 11.10
CA GLN A 168 -9.95 -10.77 10.81
C GLN A 168 -11.31 -10.23 10.33
N SER A 169 -11.77 -9.10 10.88
CA SER A 169 -13.01 -8.45 10.45
C SER A 169 -12.86 -7.86 9.04
N LEU A 170 -11.75 -7.16 8.75
CA LEU A 170 -11.43 -6.66 7.41
C LEU A 170 -11.32 -7.78 6.39
N GLN A 171 -10.70 -8.90 6.76
CA GLN A 171 -10.60 -10.07 5.88
C GLN A 171 -11.99 -10.65 5.55
N LYS A 172 -12.91 -10.66 6.53
CA LYS A 172 -14.29 -11.12 6.35
C LYS A 172 -15.09 -10.16 5.48
N GLU A 173 -14.92 -8.86 5.66
CA GLU A 173 -15.54 -7.82 4.84
C GLU A 173 -15.07 -7.90 3.38
N LEU A 174 -13.77 -8.06 3.14
CA LEU A 174 -13.23 -8.29 1.79
C LEU A 174 -13.75 -9.59 1.16
N ALA A 175 -13.91 -10.65 1.94
CA ALA A 175 -14.49 -11.90 1.45
C ALA A 175 -15.97 -11.75 1.08
N GLN A 176 -16.72 -10.95 1.85
CA GLN A 176 -18.12 -10.63 1.59
C GLN A 176 -18.27 -9.78 0.33
N LEU A 177 -17.49 -8.70 0.20
CA LEU A 177 -17.47 -7.86 -1.01
C LEU A 177 -17.07 -8.66 -2.25
N ARG A 178 -16.11 -9.59 -2.11
CA ARG A 178 -15.72 -10.48 -3.19
C ARG A 178 -16.85 -11.46 -3.57
N GLY A 179 -17.59 -11.98 -2.59
CA GLY A 179 -18.76 -12.84 -2.81
C GLY A 179 -19.87 -12.11 -3.55
N ASP A 180 -20.18 -10.88 -3.14
CA ASP A 180 -21.20 -10.02 -3.75
C ASP A 180 -20.81 -9.61 -5.18
N SER A 181 -19.52 -9.38 -5.44
CA SER A 181 -18.99 -9.10 -6.78
C SER A 181 -18.98 -10.31 -7.72
N SER A 182 -18.99 -11.53 -7.18
CA SER A 182 -18.92 -12.77 -7.97
C SER A 182 -20.27 -13.15 -8.62
N GLY A 183 -21.35 -12.42 -8.31
CA GLY A 183 -22.69 -12.63 -8.86
C GLY A 183 -23.05 -11.79 -10.09
N LYS A 184 -22.21 -10.83 -10.50
CA LYS A 184 -22.50 -9.90 -11.61
C LYS A 184 -21.54 -10.13 -12.78
N SER A 185 -22.10 -10.20 -13.98
CA SER A 185 -21.40 -10.60 -15.20
C SER A 185 -20.14 -9.75 -15.47
N THR A 186 -19.11 -10.38 -16.04
CA THR A 186 -17.71 -9.92 -16.14
C THR A 186 -17.47 -8.59 -16.89
N ASN A 187 -18.48 -8.02 -17.55
CA ASN A 187 -18.34 -6.73 -18.24
C ASN A 187 -18.83 -5.54 -17.40
N GLU A 188 -19.84 -5.74 -16.56
CA GLU A 188 -20.41 -4.66 -15.73
C GLU A 188 -19.55 -4.36 -14.49
N ALA A 189 -18.96 -5.42 -13.91
CA ALA A 189 -18.04 -5.28 -12.79
C ALA A 189 -16.78 -4.48 -13.18
N ARG A 190 -16.33 -4.58 -14.43
CA ARG A 190 -15.10 -3.90 -14.89
C ARG A 190 -15.32 -2.40 -15.08
N GLU A 191 -16.47 -2.00 -15.61
CA GLU A 191 -16.87 -0.59 -15.69
C GLU A 191 -17.13 0.04 -14.32
N GLU A 192 -17.76 -0.69 -13.38
CA GLU A 192 -17.95 -0.20 -12.01
C GLU A 192 -16.60 -0.10 -11.26
N THR A 193 -15.66 -1.01 -11.54
CA THR A 193 -14.30 -0.99 -10.96
C THR A 193 -13.50 0.22 -11.45
N ASP A 194 -13.54 0.51 -12.75
CA ASP A 194 -12.84 1.66 -13.33
C ASP A 194 -13.45 2.99 -12.86
N ARG A 195 -14.78 3.07 -12.71
CA ARG A 195 -15.46 4.30 -12.23
C ARG A 195 -15.16 4.63 -10.77
N TRP A 196 -14.97 3.65 -9.88
CA TRP A 196 -14.56 3.97 -8.50
C TRP A 196 -13.07 4.30 -8.44
N PHE A 197 -12.23 3.63 -9.23
CA PHE A 197 -10.80 3.94 -9.32
C PHE A 197 -10.57 5.37 -9.81
N ASP A 198 -11.30 5.81 -10.85
CA ASP A 198 -11.22 7.18 -11.36
C ASP A 198 -11.70 8.20 -10.33
N LYS A 199 -12.74 7.92 -9.54
CA LYS A 199 -13.19 8.82 -8.46
C LYS A 199 -12.15 8.95 -7.34
N VAL A 200 -11.48 7.86 -6.99
CA VAL A 200 -10.44 7.87 -5.95
C VAL A 200 -9.18 8.54 -6.48
N LEU A 201 -8.80 8.27 -7.72
CA LEU A 201 -7.70 8.97 -8.40
C LEU A 201 -7.97 10.46 -8.51
N ASP A 202 -9.19 10.88 -8.85
CA ASP A 202 -9.60 12.29 -8.92
C ASP A 202 -9.52 12.98 -7.54
N VAL A 203 -9.92 12.30 -6.47
CA VAL A 203 -9.79 12.82 -5.09
C VAL A 203 -8.32 12.90 -4.65
N LEU A 204 -7.51 11.89 -4.99
CA LEU A 204 -6.07 11.86 -4.68
C LEU A 204 -5.24 12.81 -5.55
N SER A 205 -5.65 13.04 -6.80
CA SER A 205 -5.03 13.99 -7.74
C SER A 205 -5.54 15.42 -7.54
N GLY A 206 -6.46 15.64 -6.59
CA GLY A 206 -6.97 16.96 -6.24
C GLY A 206 -8.00 17.54 -7.20
N GLY A 207 -8.58 16.74 -8.11
CA GLY A 207 -9.58 17.18 -9.09
C GLY A 207 -11.00 17.32 -8.53
N GLY A 208 -11.27 16.80 -7.33
CA GLY A 208 -12.62 16.76 -6.75
C GLY A 208 -12.98 17.87 -5.75
N PHE A 209 -12.09 18.84 -5.48
CA PHE A 209 -12.43 19.97 -4.64
C PHE A 209 -12.45 21.25 -5.47
N ALA A 210 -13.64 21.75 -5.75
CA ALA A 210 -13.89 23.13 -6.17
C ALA A 210 -13.54 24.14 -5.05
N ILE A 211 -12.34 24.03 -4.48
CA ILE A 211 -11.73 24.99 -3.54
C ILE A 211 -11.34 26.26 -4.30
N GLU A 212 -11.01 26.16 -5.59
CA GLU A 212 -10.53 27.31 -6.37
C GLU A 212 -11.58 28.44 -6.52
N ASN A 213 -12.88 28.14 -6.48
CA ASN A 213 -13.94 29.15 -6.65
C ASN A 213 -14.55 29.66 -5.34
N ASN A 214 -14.21 29.07 -4.19
CA ASN A 214 -14.77 29.45 -2.89
C ASN A 214 -13.77 30.16 -1.97
N LEU A 215 -12.47 30.14 -2.27
CA LEU A 215 -11.49 30.86 -1.46
C LEU A 215 -11.27 32.27 -2.02
N VAL A 216 -11.72 33.27 -1.27
CA VAL A 216 -11.48 34.69 -1.60
C VAL A 216 -10.36 35.21 -0.69
N PRO A 217 -9.33 35.88 -1.24
CA PRO A 217 -8.31 36.51 -0.41
C PRO A 217 -8.93 37.64 0.42
N VAL A 218 -8.67 37.65 1.73
CA VAL A 218 -9.11 38.74 2.60
C VAL A 218 -8.24 39.96 2.34
N THR A 219 -8.85 41.02 1.81
CA THR A 219 -8.21 42.31 1.62
C THR A 219 -8.70 43.25 2.72
N CYS A 220 -7.78 43.85 3.48
CA CYS A 220 -8.16 44.82 4.51
C CYS A 220 -8.64 46.12 3.84
N PRO A 221 -9.86 46.62 4.11
CA PRO A 221 -10.38 47.85 3.51
C PRO A 221 -9.64 49.11 3.98
N ASN A 222 -8.99 49.08 5.15
CA ASN A 222 -8.28 50.24 5.70
C ASN A 222 -6.88 50.39 5.12
N CYS A 223 -6.12 49.29 4.96
CA CYS A 223 -4.73 49.35 4.48
C CYS A 223 -4.50 48.82 3.06
N GLY A 224 -5.52 48.20 2.43
CA GLY A 224 -5.47 47.70 1.04
C GLY A 224 -4.50 46.54 0.79
N LYS A 225 -3.83 46.01 1.82
CA LYS A 225 -2.86 44.91 1.69
C LYS A 225 -3.52 43.56 1.93
N THR A 226 -3.13 42.56 1.14
CA THR A 226 -3.53 41.15 1.30
C THR A 226 -2.52 40.44 2.20
N SER A 227 -2.94 39.93 3.35
CA SER A 227 -2.04 39.25 4.29
C SER A 227 -1.88 37.75 4.01
N GLY A 228 -2.12 37.31 2.77
CA GLY A 228 -2.07 35.89 2.38
C GLY A 228 -3.12 35.00 3.06
N CYS A 229 -4.14 35.59 3.70
CA CYS A 229 -5.24 34.86 4.33
C CYS A 229 -6.39 34.70 3.34
N TYR A 230 -6.97 33.51 3.28
CA TYR A 230 -8.10 33.17 2.41
C TYR A 230 -9.29 32.75 3.26
N VAL A 231 -10.49 33.19 2.86
CA VAL A 231 -11.74 32.81 3.51
C VAL A 231 -12.63 32.08 2.52
N VAL A 232 -13.38 31.11 3.05
CA VAL A 232 -14.40 30.40 2.28
C VAL A 232 -15.59 31.34 2.12
N ARG A 233 -16.14 31.46 0.91
CA ARG A 233 -17.37 32.21 0.65
C ARG A 233 -18.47 31.65 1.55
N ASN A 234 -19.21 32.56 2.21
CA ASN A 234 -20.38 32.26 3.03
C ASN A 234 -20.12 31.65 4.43
N THR A 235 -18.93 31.83 5.00
CA THR A 235 -18.67 31.52 6.41
C THR A 235 -18.52 32.78 7.25
N ASP A 236 -18.91 32.72 8.52
CA ASP A 236 -18.62 33.74 9.50
C ASP A 236 -17.11 33.74 9.82
N TRP A 237 -16.51 34.93 9.78
CA TRP A 237 -15.10 35.06 10.10
C TRP A 237 -14.82 36.36 10.83
N THR A 238 -13.83 36.29 11.72
CA THR A 238 -13.24 37.45 12.37
C THR A 238 -11.76 37.50 11.99
N TYR A 239 -11.33 38.61 11.41
CA TYR A 239 -9.97 38.80 10.95
C TYR A 239 -9.41 40.09 11.54
N VAL A 240 -8.23 40.02 12.13
CA VAL A 240 -7.50 41.18 12.63
C VAL A 240 -6.32 41.42 11.71
N CYS A 241 -6.25 42.60 11.10
CA CYS A 241 -5.20 42.90 10.15
C CYS A 241 -3.83 43.02 10.85
N PRO A 242 -2.78 42.29 10.42
CA PRO A 242 -1.45 42.39 11.02
C PRO A 242 -0.72 43.71 10.68
N HIS A 243 -1.21 44.48 9.71
CA HIS A 243 -0.60 45.74 9.30
C HIS A 243 -1.19 46.98 9.98
N CYS A 244 -2.49 46.99 10.30
CA CYS A 244 -3.14 48.14 10.94
C CYS A 244 -3.85 47.82 12.27
N GLY A 245 -3.98 46.54 12.65
CA GLY A 245 -4.62 46.12 13.90
C GLY A 245 -6.14 46.19 13.91
N GLU A 246 -6.78 46.62 12.82
CA GLU A 246 -8.24 46.74 12.72
C GLU A 246 -8.92 45.37 12.65
N ARG A 247 -10.03 45.21 13.38
CA ARG A 247 -10.81 43.97 13.40
C ARG A 247 -11.98 44.06 12.41
N HIS A 248 -12.05 43.10 11.49
CA HIS A 248 -13.14 42.94 10.54
C HIS A 248 -13.93 41.68 10.87
N THR A 249 -15.25 41.78 10.86
CA THR A 249 -16.15 40.66 11.06
C THR A 249 -17.18 40.63 9.94
N ASN A 250 -17.38 39.48 9.32
CA ASN A 250 -18.52 39.27 8.43
C ASN A 250 -19.55 38.41 9.18
N SER A 251 -20.57 39.06 9.72
CA SER A 251 -21.70 38.39 10.37
C SER A 251 -22.91 38.58 9.47
N MET A 252 -23.35 37.50 8.82
CA MET A 252 -24.65 37.48 8.15
C MET A 252 -25.72 37.56 9.25
N LEU A 253 -26.24 38.76 9.52
CA LEU A 253 -27.41 38.91 10.37
C LEU A 253 -28.59 38.20 9.66
N PRO A 254 -29.36 37.35 10.34
CA PRO A 254 -30.51 36.68 9.73
C PRO A 254 -31.53 37.74 9.32
N GLU A 255 -31.95 37.69 8.05
CA GLU A 255 -33.01 38.50 7.49
C GLU A 255 -34.30 38.27 8.29
N SER A 256 -34.62 39.20 9.18
CA SER A 256 -35.81 39.16 10.02
C SER A 256 -37.05 39.38 9.15
N THR A 257 -37.89 38.36 9.10
CA THR A 257 -39.28 38.39 8.64
C THR A 257 -39.99 39.67 9.10
N THR A 258 -40.38 40.54 8.16
CA THR A 258 -41.40 41.57 8.39
C THR A 258 -42.41 41.49 7.26
N SER A 259 -43.57 40.91 7.59
CA SER A 259 -44.79 40.97 6.81
C SER A 259 -45.43 42.36 6.93
N ARG A 260 -45.65 43.05 5.80
CA ARG A 260 -46.84 43.91 5.59
C ARG A 260 -46.93 44.45 4.16
N SER A 261 -47.93 44.01 3.40
CA SER A 261 -48.53 44.80 2.31
C SER A 261 -49.25 46.00 2.93
N PRO A 262 -49.21 47.21 2.32
CA PRO A 262 -50.30 47.57 1.41
C PRO A 262 -49.90 48.44 0.19
N SER A 263 -50.57 48.16 -0.93
CA SER A 263 -51.02 49.05 -2.01
C SER A 263 -50.51 50.51 -2.07
N THR A 264 -50.02 50.95 -3.24
CA THR A 264 -50.75 51.86 -4.17
C THR A 264 -49.91 52.24 -5.41
N ASP A 265 -50.62 52.28 -6.54
CA ASP A 265 -50.50 53.15 -7.71
C ASP A 265 -49.24 53.25 -8.61
N GLY A 266 -49.51 53.08 -9.91
CA GLY A 266 -49.07 54.05 -10.92
C GLY A 266 -48.06 53.58 -11.97
N LYS A 267 -48.56 53.29 -13.20
CA LYS A 267 -48.07 53.77 -14.53
C LYS A 267 -46.56 53.68 -14.84
N ASP A 268 -46.07 53.23 -16.00
CA ASP A 268 -46.55 53.37 -17.38
C ASP A 268 -45.63 52.52 -18.31
N LYS A 269 -46.25 51.83 -19.28
CA LYS A 269 -45.97 51.81 -20.73
C LYS A 269 -44.66 51.23 -21.36
N ASN A 270 -44.98 50.51 -22.45
CA ASN A 270 -44.27 50.22 -23.71
C ASN A 270 -43.27 49.06 -23.72
N SER A 271 -43.52 47.96 -24.44
CA SER A 271 -43.83 47.73 -25.88
C SER A 271 -42.60 47.67 -26.77
N THR A 272 -42.39 46.45 -27.27
CA THR A 272 -42.12 46.11 -28.69
C THR A 272 -40.70 46.46 -29.18
N THR A 273 -39.91 45.51 -29.67
CA THR A 273 -40.22 44.62 -30.81
C THR A 273 -39.39 43.34 -30.72
#